data_AF-A0A534KUM1-F1
#
_entry.id   AF-A0A534KUM1-F1
#
_cell.length_a   1.000
_cell.length_b   1.000
_cell.length_c   1.000
_cell.angle_alpha   90.00
_cell.angle_beta   90.00
_cell.angle_gamma   90.00
#
_symmetry.space_group_name_H-M   'P 1'
#
loop_
_entity.id
_entity.type
_entity.pdbx_description
1 polymer ?
#
loop_
_entity_poly.entity_id
_entity_poly.type
_entity_poly.pdbx_seq_one_letter_code
_entity_poly.pdbx_strand_id
1 'polypeptide(L)'
;MMGMGEKLWAMGRSPSQHMTLLVFGLLSLLTGVVAISTLAVAGGGGGATSIIMAATVLIGVGGFFVTLALFLGAYAATGDSWTTTVWRIAQLLAAVLVLIFVFR
;
A
#
# COMPACT_ATOMS: atom_id res chain seq x y z
N MET A 1 8.91 -26.60 3.40
CA MET A 1 8.84 -25.21 3.89
C MET A 1 7.95 -24.44 2.93
N MET A 2 6.96 -23.70 3.40
CA MET A 2 6.04 -22.94 2.55
C MET A 2 6.79 -21.79 1.85
N GLY A 3 6.64 -21.69 0.53
CA GLY A 3 7.29 -20.67 -0.29
C GLY A 3 6.77 -19.26 0.02
N MET A 4 7.55 -18.22 -0.30
CA MET A 4 7.13 -16.83 -0.07
C MET A 4 5.82 -16.48 -0.81
N GLY A 5 5.66 -16.95 -2.06
CA GLY A 5 4.44 -16.76 -2.83
C GLY A 5 3.21 -17.43 -2.20
N GLU A 6 3.37 -18.64 -1.66
CA GLU A 6 2.30 -19.34 -0.95
C GLU A 6 1.90 -18.59 0.33
N LYS A 7 2.87 -18.05 1.06
CA LYS A 7 2.61 -17.21 2.26
C LYS A 7 1.82 -15.96 1.91
N LEU A 8 2.22 -15.25 0.85
CA LEU A 8 1.49 -14.07 0.36
C LEU A 8 0.07 -14.43 -0.08
N TRP A 9 -0.08 -15.55 -0.78
CA TRP A 9 -1.37 -16.08 -1.19
C TRP A 9 -2.27 -16.42 0.01
N ALA A 10 -1.72 -17.02 1.06
CA ALA A 10 -2.44 -17.28 2.30
C ALA A 10 -2.86 -15.99 3.01
N MET A 11 -1.99 -14.96 3.04
CA MET A 11 -2.35 -13.63 3.57
C MET A 11 -3.46 -12.97 2.77
N GLY A 12 -3.48 -13.13 1.44
CA GLY A 12 -4.54 -12.61 0.58
C GLY A 12 -5.90 -13.23 0.86
N ARG A 13 -5.95 -14.52 1.25
CA ARG A 13 -7.19 -15.22 1.61
C ARG A 13 -7.64 -15.02 3.05
N SER A 14 -6.73 -14.64 3.96
CA SER A 14 -7.07 -14.39 5.35
C SER A 14 -7.53 -12.93 5.54
N PRO A 15 -8.80 -12.67 5.88
CA PRO A 15 -9.32 -11.30 5.96
C PRO A 15 -8.55 -10.42 6.96
N SER A 16 -8.15 -11.00 8.10
CA SER A 16 -7.40 -10.27 9.12
C SER A 16 -6.00 -9.90 8.65
N GLN A 17 -5.27 -10.84 8.03
CA GLN A 17 -3.92 -10.59 7.52
C GLN A 17 -3.93 -9.63 6.34
N HIS A 18 -4.91 -9.76 5.44
CA HIS A 18 -5.13 -8.82 4.34
C HIS A 18 -5.38 -7.39 4.87
N MET A 19 -6.28 -7.23 5.85
CA MET A 19 -6.54 -5.92 6.46
C MET A 19 -5.29 -5.36 7.15
N THR A 20 -4.50 -6.19 7.84
CA THR A 20 -3.24 -5.74 8.45
C THR A 20 -2.28 -5.20 7.40
N LEU A 21 -2.09 -5.89 6.27
CA LEU A 21 -1.23 -5.42 5.17
C LEU A 21 -1.71 -4.08 4.60
N LEU A 22 -3.01 -3.96 4.35
CA LEU A 22 -3.60 -2.74 3.82
C LEU A 22 -3.46 -1.56 4.80
N VAL A 23 -3.83 -1.77 6.07
CA VAL A 23 -3.75 -0.74 7.11
C VAL A 23 -2.30 -0.32 7.35
N PHE A 24 -1.37 -1.28 7.42
CA PHE A 24 0.07 -0.98 7.54
C PHE A 24 0.56 -0.12 6.37
N GLY A 25 0.23 -0.50 5.13
CA GLY A 25 0.59 0.26 3.95
C GLY A 25 0.02 1.68 3.98
N LEU A 26 -1.28 1.82 4.28
CA LEU A 26 -1.96 3.13 4.36
C LEU A 26 -1.38 4.01 5.45
N LEU A 27 -1.09 3.47 6.64
CA LEU A 27 -0.50 4.23 7.74
C LEU A 27 0.90 4.70 7.38
N SER A 28 1.75 3.83 6.82
CA SER A 28 3.10 4.21 6.37
C SER A 28 3.04 5.35 5.33
N LEU A 29 2.15 5.23 4.35
CA LEU A 29 1.96 6.23 3.30
C LEU A 29 1.49 7.56 3.89
N LEU A 30 0.48 7.53 4.76
CA LEU A 30 -0.03 8.70 5.45
C LEU A 30 1.05 9.37 6.31
N THR A 31 1.81 8.61 7.09
CA THR A 31 2.90 9.15 7.91
C THR A 31 3.95 9.84 7.07
N GLY A 32 4.36 9.24 5.95
CA GLY A 32 5.34 9.86 5.06
C GLY A 32 4.82 11.16 4.41
N VAL A 33 3.57 11.18 3.95
CA VAL A 33 2.93 12.38 3.38
C VAL A 33 2.81 13.49 4.44
N VAL A 34 2.37 13.14 5.66
CA VAL A 34 2.29 14.09 6.77
C VAL A 34 3.67 14.65 7.10
N ALA A 35 4.71 13.81 7.18
CA ALA A 35 6.07 14.26 7.48
C ALA A 35 6.58 15.31 6.48
N ILE A 36 6.42 15.08 5.17
CA ILE A 36 6.79 16.07 4.13
C ILE A 36 5.95 17.34 4.27
N SER A 37 4.65 17.20 4.50
CA SER A 37 3.74 18.35 4.62
C SER A 37 4.08 19.23 5.82
N THR A 38 4.46 18.61 6.96
CA THR A 38 4.87 19.35 8.16
C THR A 38 6.18 20.13 7.96
N LEU A 39 7.14 19.57 7.22
CA LEU A 39 8.38 20.27 6.88
C LEU A 39 8.14 21.51 6.02
N ALA A 40 7.19 21.43 5.08
CA ALA A 40 6.82 22.56 4.23
C ALA A 40 6.26 23.75 5.03
N VAL A 41 5.64 23.49 6.18
CA VAL A 41 5.03 24.52 7.04
C VAL A 41 5.99 24.99 8.14
N ALA A 42 6.73 24.08 8.77
CA ALA A 42 7.59 24.39 9.92
C ALA A 42 8.92 25.06 9.54
N GLY A 43 9.30 25.03 8.26
CA GLY A 43 10.60 25.50 7.78
C GLY A 43 11.71 24.47 7.96
N GLY A 44 12.64 24.41 7.00
CA GLY A 44 13.73 23.43 6.99
C GLY A 44 14.88 23.83 7.92
N GLY A 45 15.01 23.15 9.06
CA GLY A 45 16.22 23.20 9.91
C GLY A 45 17.24 22.12 9.54
N GLY A 46 18.35 22.02 10.29
CA GLY A 46 19.45 21.07 10.02
C GLY A 46 19.07 19.58 9.94
N GLY A 47 17.88 19.19 10.45
CA GLY A 47 17.33 17.83 10.34
C GLY A 47 16.35 17.61 9.17
N ALA A 48 16.12 18.60 8.30
CA ALA A 48 15.12 18.48 7.23
C ALA A 48 15.44 17.36 6.23
N THR A 49 16.73 17.14 5.91
CA THR A 49 17.16 16.12 4.95
C THR A 49 16.88 14.69 5.44
N SER A 50 17.11 14.39 6.73
CA SER A 50 16.85 13.06 7.30
C SER A 50 15.36 12.78 7.40
N ILE A 51 14.54 13.79 7.73
CA ILE A 51 13.08 13.66 7.75
C ILE A 51 12.54 13.41 6.34
N ILE A 52 13.04 14.12 5.32
CA ILE A 52 12.66 13.89 3.91
C ILE A 52 13.03 12.46 3.50
N MET A 53 14.24 12.01 3.80
CA MET A 53 14.67 10.63 3.50
C MET A 53 13.77 9.60 4.17
N ALA A 54 13.50 9.74 5.47
CA ALA A 54 12.60 8.83 6.18
C ALA A 54 11.18 8.85 5.60
N ALA A 55 10.66 10.03 5.26
CA ALA A 55 9.34 10.18 4.68
C ALA A 55 9.22 9.54 3.30
N THR A 56 10.22 9.70 2.43
CA THR A 56 10.24 9.05 1.11
C THR A 56 10.30 7.53 1.23
N VAL A 57 11.05 6.98 2.19
CA VAL A 57 11.06 5.55 2.50
C VAL A 57 9.67 5.09 2.95
N LEU A 58 9.03 5.81 3.87
CA LEU A 58 7.69 5.49 4.35
C LEU A 58 6.63 5.53 3.23
N ILE A 59 6.73 6.48 2.31
CA ILE A 59 5.86 6.57 1.13
C ILE A 59 6.09 5.37 0.21
N GLY A 60 7.35 5.01 -0.09
CA GLY A 60 7.66 3.86 -0.93
C GLY A 60 7.22 2.52 -0.32
N VAL A 61 7.49 2.31 0.97
CA VAL A 61 7.03 1.13 1.72
C VAL A 61 5.50 1.09 1.76
N GLY A 62 4.86 2.21 2.07
CA GLY A 62 3.41 2.32 2.09
C GLY A 62 2.78 1.99 0.75
N GLY A 63 3.27 2.60 -0.33
CA GLY A 63 2.84 2.34 -1.69
C GLY A 63 2.98 0.87 -2.09
N PHE A 64 4.09 0.24 -1.73
CA PHE A 64 4.31 -1.18 -2.00
C PHE A 64 3.26 -2.06 -1.31
N PHE A 65 3.05 -1.87 0.00
CA PHE A 65 2.12 -2.72 0.76
C PHE A 65 0.66 -2.49 0.37
N VAL A 66 0.25 -1.26 0.06
CA VAL A 66 -1.09 -0.98 -0.48
C VAL A 66 -1.28 -1.65 -1.83
N THR A 67 -0.31 -1.51 -2.74
CA THR A 67 -0.36 -2.14 -4.07
C THR A 67 -0.46 -3.66 -3.95
N LEU A 68 0.38 -4.26 -3.11
CA LEU A 68 0.38 -5.70 -2.85
C LEU A 68 -0.97 -6.17 -2.29
N ALA A 69 -1.53 -5.46 -1.31
CA ALA A 69 -2.83 -5.79 -0.74
C ALA A 69 -3.95 -5.75 -1.80
N LEU A 70 -3.97 -4.72 -2.65
CA LEU A 70 -4.95 -4.60 -3.72
C LEU A 70 -4.84 -5.73 -4.76
N PHE A 71 -3.62 -6.09 -5.16
CA PHE A 71 -3.40 -7.25 -6.03
C PHE A 71 -3.86 -8.55 -5.37
N LEU A 72 -3.47 -8.78 -4.12
CA LEU A 72 -3.88 -9.97 -3.38
C LEU A 72 -5.40 -10.05 -3.23
N GLY A 73 -6.08 -8.93 -3.01
CA GLY A 73 -7.54 -8.85 -2.96
C GLY A 73 -8.18 -9.25 -4.28
N ALA A 74 -7.64 -8.75 -5.40
CA ALA A 74 -8.18 -9.03 -6.72
C ALA A 74 -8.05 -10.51 -7.08
N TYR A 75 -6.93 -11.14 -6.72
CA TYR A 75 -6.69 -12.55 -6.99
C TYR A 75 -7.36 -13.49 -5.97
N ALA A 76 -7.52 -13.07 -4.71
CA ALA A 76 -8.15 -13.88 -3.66
C ALA A 76 -9.67 -13.84 -3.70
N ALA A 77 -10.28 -12.82 -4.33
CA ALA A 77 -11.72 -12.77 -4.52
C ALA A 77 -12.19 -13.99 -5.33
N THR A 78 -13.10 -14.79 -4.79
CA THR A 78 -13.63 -16.01 -5.42
C THR A 78 -15.09 -15.85 -5.87
N GLY A 79 -15.48 -16.57 -6.93
CA GLY A 79 -16.84 -16.57 -7.47
C GLY A 79 -16.94 -15.92 -8.85
N ASP A 80 -17.91 -16.39 -9.63
CA ASP A 80 -18.14 -15.97 -11.04
C ASP A 80 -19.26 -14.93 -11.16
N SER A 81 -19.64 -14.31 -10.05
CA SER A 81 -20.68 -13.28 -10.05
C SER A 81 -20.17 -11.99 -10.69
N TRP A 82 -21.08 -11.26 -11.34
CA TRP A 82 -20.79 -9.92 -11.89
C TRP A 82 -20.17 -8.98 -10.85
N THR A 83 -20.69 -9.01 -9.62
CA THR A 83 -20.20 -8.16 -8.54
C THR A 83 -18.75 -8.50 -8.15
N THR A 84 -18.40 -9.79 -8.07
CA THR A 84 -17.02 -10.23 -7.82
C THR A 84 -16.08 -9.70 -8.91
N THR A 85 -16.46 -9.81 -10.18
CA THR A 85 -15.65 -9.32 -11.31
C THR A 85 -15.42 -7.82 -11.25
N VAL A 86 -16.47 -7.03 -10.98
CA VAL A 86 -16.36 -5.56 -10.82
C VAL A 86 -15.40 -5.20 -9.68
N TRP A 87 -15.48 -5.90 -8.54
CA TRP A 87 -14.57 -5.68 -7.41
C TRP A 87 -13.10 -5.96 -7.75
N ARG A 88 -12.81 -7.06 -8.47
CA ARG A 88 -11.44 -7.36 -8.93
C ARG A 88 -10.90 -6.26 -9.82
N ILE A 89 -11.69 -5.78 -10.78
CA ILE A 89 -11.30 -4.70 -11.69
C ILE A 89 -11.04 -3.41 -10.91
N ALA A 90 -11.92 -3.05 -9.97
CA ALA A 90 -11.75 -1.86 -9.14
C ALA A 90 -10.46 -1.91 -8.31
N GLN A 91 -10.12 -3.06 -7.74
CA GLN A 91 -8.87 -3.24 -6.99
C GLN A 91 -7.63 -3.13 -7.87
N LEU A 92 -7.66 -3.71 -9.07
CA LEU A 92 -6.56 -3.58 -10.04
C LEU A 92 -6.38 -2.14 -10.52
N LEU A 93 -7.48 -1.44 -10.82
CA LEU A 93 -7.42 -0.01 -11.17
C LEU A 93 -6.86 0.82 -10.02
N ALA A 94 -7.31 0.57 -8.78
CA ALA A 94 -6.76 1.23 -7.60
C ALA A 94 -5.25 0.95 -7.43
N ALA A 95 -4.80 -0.27 -7.67
CA ALA A 95 -3.38 -0.62 -7.62
C ALA A 95 -2.57 0.16 -8.66
N VAL A 96 -3.08 0.27 -9.89
CA VAL A 96 -2.47 1.09 -10.94
C VAL A 96 -2.41 2.56 -10.54
N LEU A 97 -3.47 3.11 -9.95
CA LEU A 97 -3.47 4.49 -9.44
C LEU A 97 -2.40 4.67 -8.37
N VAL A 98 -2.27 3.75 -7.41
CA VAL A 98 -1.20 3.81 -6.39
C VAL A 98 0.18 3.80 -7.06
N LEU A 99 0.38 2.93 -8.05
CA LEU A 99 1.65 2.87 -8.79
C LEU A 99 1.98 4.20 -9.46
N ILE A 100 1.01 4.83 -10.13
CA ILE A 100 1.17 6.11 -10.82
C ILE A 100 1.38 7.26 -9.83
N PHE A 101 0.61 7.34 -8.75
CA PHE A 101 0.65 8.51 -7.86
C PHE A 101 1.76 8.46 -6.81
N VAL A 102 2.22 7.25 -6.45
CA VAL A 102 3.26 7.08 -5.41
C VAL A 102 4.66 6.96 -6.00
N PHE A 103 4.81 6.35 -7.18
CA PHE A 103 6.13 6.06 -7.77
C PHE A 103 6.44 6.83 -9.06
N ARG A 104 5.67 7.89 -9.37
CA ARG A 104 6.00 8.82 -10.46
C ARG A 104 7.12 9.79 -10.10
#